data_AF-A0A2E5HNN9-F1
#
_entry.id   AF-A0A2E5HNN9-F1
#
_cell.length_a   1.000
_cell.length_b   1.000
_cell.length_c   1.000
_cell.angle_alpha   90.00
_cell.angle_beta   90.00
_cell.angle_gamma   90.00
#
_symmetry.space_group_name_H-M   'P 1'
#
loop_
_entity.id
_entity.type
_entity.pdbx_description
1 polymer ?
#
loop_
_entity_poly.entity_id
_entity_poly.type
_entity_poly.pdbx_seq_one_letter_code
_entity_poly.pdbx_strand_id
1 'polypeptide(L)'
;MIRNTTPTRHEVAWLLLGALLWSVASSGCTADQRPEAPEQAQLKTPTTSPEPDPAPTPTPEPPRPSCHLFEPADAWPELAPEPTEPPLDVYLCDDTTALGELEEGRAPWLVDAPNPEAEISPYDDPIAVRGGMAIYRHAMDETVRVARLTPLLFGKTPPLNETQLRYFRENPRAAREAHAIWSEEGRSQWTKIRSLVGRYTKRDPAHLRRVLLRSGYLFVEEPFTAQMMFRRLRLDHLFSEEDTEIFLRRGAVTHRLERRDDDYVYTEGPRKGVRASLLVFDRVATDPRELSGEYAWDIDRLRRPLALRSFAVQGLSADRLTGQASLRGGDTFKATAFVKEERTVLALVVPPERRQAVLDQVRVDRRDAAIMEGILQSGEQMVDERLRFDEPRTEEGQQDGLLREVWKRAYSSKRRGYVVNGDYYPVYDRQGRPYVPQVCVDFIMDSPERWSGRWWRPKGDEPGRTEGFLDFTDLVTHRRRVKALLEFAREHPDKADLLHFDEGRRAPYRDKEGFYAMVSGMRGEVFEGDVLVIYGLRDDGRNHYHSFYVHTTDPMSNTPILLMANAGMARLQVWHDVMKSAPRRAIHYRLRFRPDWIDKQREAFEVERAEAR
;
A
#
# COMPACT_ATOMS: atom_id res chain seq x y z
N MET A 1 -21.19 20.77 -54.65
CA MET A 1 -20.20 20.31 -55.66
C MET A 1 -19.03 19.68 -54.92
N ILE A 2 -18.46 18.60 -55.47
CA ILE A 2 -17.34 17.76 -54.96
C ILE A 2 -17.78 16.77 -53.84
N ARG A 3 -18.39 15.61 -54.15
CA ARG A 3 -17.83 14.25 -54.46
C ARG A 3 -16.87 13.71 -53.38
N ASN A 4 -17.32 12.76 -52.54
CA ASN A 4 -17.20 11.28 -52.67
C ASN A 4 -15.72 10.82 -52.56
N THR A 5 -15.29 9.93 -51.65
CA THR A 5 -15.77 8.58 -51.32
C THR A 5 -15.05 8.04 -50.07
N THR A 6 -15.75 7.30 -49.19
CA THR A 6 -15.16 6.26 -48.31
C THR A 6 -15.87 4.94 -48.61
N PRO A 7 -15.14 3.82 -48.80
CA PRO A 7 -15.78 2.53 -49.08
C PRO A 7 -16.13 1.81 -47.78
N THR A 8 -17.37 1.33 -47.72
CA THR A 8 -17.80 0.23 -46.85
C THR A 8 -17.56 -1.09 -47.58
N ARG A 9 -17.01 -2.08 -46.88
CA ARG A 9 -17.16 -3.50 -47.25
C ARG A 9 -17.38 -4.35 -46.00
N HIS A 10 -18.54 -5.01 -46.01
CA HIS A 10 -18.85 -6.24 -45.30
C HIS A 10 -18.17 -7.44 -45.97
N GLU A 11 -17.80 -8.45 -45.18
CA GLU A 11 -17.87 -9.91 -45.45
C GLU A 11 -17.40 -10.60 -44.15
N VAL A 12 -18.24 -11.26 -43.33
CA VAL A 12 -18.94 -12.56 -43.47
C VAL A 12 -18.02 -13.78 -43.30
N ALA A 13 -18.03 -14.30 -42.06
CA ALA A 13 -18.18 -15.70 -41.60
C ALA A 13 -17.16 -16.83 -41.94
N TRP A 14 -17.02 -17.70 -40.92
CA TRP A 14 -16.55 -19.11 -40.85
C TRP A 14 -15.09 -19.40 -40.45
N LEU A 15 -14.91 -19.87 -39.19
CA LEU A 15 -14.52 -21.26 -38.85
C LEU A 15 -14.29 -21.41 -37.33
N LEU A 16 -15.22 -22.07 -36.63
CA LEU A 16 -15.01 -22.70 -35.32
C LEU A 16 -15.57 -24.12 -35.40
N LEU A 17 -14.68 -25.12 -35.38
CA LEU A 17 -15.02 -26.53 -35.24
C LEU A 17 -13.79 -27.32 -34.77
N GLY A 18 -13.95 -28.12 -33.71
CA GLY A 18 -12.93 -29.04 -33.17
C GLY A 18 -13.02 -29.15 -31.64
N ALA A 19 -14.12 -29.65 -31.07
CA ALA A 19 -14.43 -31.07 -30.83
C ALA A 19 -14.02 -31.54 -29.41
N LEU A 20 -15.01 -31.55 -28.52
CA LEU A 20 -15.10 -32.41 -27.33
C LEU A 20 -15.59 -33.80 -27.77
N LEU A 21 -14.94 -34.86 -27.26
CA LEU A 21 -15.51 -36.15 -26.81
C LEU A 21 -14.46 -37.27 -26.97
N TRP A 22 -14.07 -37.89 -25.87
CA TRP A 22 -13.96 -39.36 -25.77
C TRP A 22 -14.18 -39.79 -24.32
N SER A 23 -15.15 -40.70 -24.16
CA SER A 23 -15.46 -41.50 -22.98
C SER A 23 -15.24 -42.94 -23.37
N VAL A 24 -14.52 -43.74 -22.57
CA VAL A 24 -14.77 -45.17 -22.39
C VAL A 24 -14.29 -45.61 -21.00
N ALA A 25 -15.15 -46.35 -20.31
CA ALA A 25 -14.97 -47.00 -19.02
C ALA A 25 -14.39 -48.43 -19.12
N SER A 26 -13.83 -48.96 -18.04
CA SER A 26 -13.97 -50.35 -17.53
C SER A 26 -13.06 -50.52 -16.30
N SER A 27 -13.58 -50.79 -15.10
CA SER A 27 -14.05 -52.08 -14.55
C SER A 27 -12.91 -53.04 -14.18
N GLY A 28 -12.77 -53.32 -12.87
CA GLY A 28 -11.92 -54.38 -12.33
C GLY A 28 -12.18 -54.63 -10.85
N CYS A 29 -13.12 -55.54 -10.56
CA CYS A 29 -13.38 -56.13 -9.24
C CYS A 29 -12.52 -57.38 -9.02
N THR A 30 -12.13 -57.66 -7.77
CA THR A 30 -11.98 -58.99 -7.12
C THR A 30 -11.69 -58.74 -5.62
N ALA A 31 -12.60 -59.00 -4.68
CA ALA A 31 -12.93 -60.28 -4.03
C ALA A 31 -11.68 -60.94 -3.39
N ASP A 32 -11.44 -60.80 -2.08
CA ASP A 32 -12.05 -61.50 -0.92
C ASP A 32 -11.55 -62.94 -0.77
N GLN A 33 -10.80 -63.21 0.31
CA GLN A 33 -10.54 -64.56 0.87
C GLN A 33 -9.85 -64.47 2.26
N ARG A 34 -10.65 -64.70 3.32
CA ARG A 34 -10.28 -65.46 4.55
C ARG A 34 -10.47 -66.95 4.23
N PRO A 35 -9.83 -67.94 4.91
CA PRO A 35 -9.72 -68.12 6.37
C PRO A 35 -8.29 -68.60 6.77
N GLU A 36 -7.89 -69.04 7.97
CA GLU A 36 -8.47 -69.98 8.94
C GLU A 36 -7.54 -70.04 10.17
N ALA A 37 -8.07 -70.40 11.33
CA ALA A 37 -7.31 -70.59 12.57
C ALA A 37 -6.81 -72.04 12.71
N PRO A 38 -5.63 -72.24 13.32
CA PRO A 38 -5.43 -73.35 14.26
C PRO A 38 -4.63 -72.84 15.48
N GLU A 39 -4.48 -73.49 16.62
CA GLU A 39 -5.05 -74.66 17.30
C GLU A 39 -4.31 -74.61 18.65
N GLN A 40 -5.01 -74.87 19.74
CA GLN A 40 -4.42 -74.84 21.08
C GLN A 40 -3.45 -76.02 21.24
N ALA A 41 -2.18 -75.74 21.56
CA ALA A 41 -1.22 -76.74 22.02
C ALA A 41 -0.65 -76.36 23.40
N GLN A 42 -0.61 -77.37 24.26
CA GLN A 42 -0.42 -77.33 25.70
C GLN A 42 1.03 -77.02 26.15
N LEU A 43 1.08 -76.55 27.40
CA LEU A 43 2.22 -76.35 28.29
C LEU A 43 3.43 -77.25 28.04
N LYS A 44 4.59 -76.61 27.95
CA LYS A 44 5.80 -77.04 28.66
C LYS A 44 6.42 -75.82 29.31
N THR A 45 6.61 -75.89 30.63
CA THR A 45 7.40 -74.95 31.42
C THR A 45 8.89 -75.21 31.17
N PRO A 46 9.68 -74.23 30.71
CA PRO A 46 11.12 -74.27 30.85
C PRO A 46 11.56 -73.13 31.77
N THR A 47 12.10 -73.55 32.91
CA THR A 47 13.22 -72.93 33.63
C THR A 47 13.49 -71.45 33.32
N THR A 48 13.08 -70.58 34.26
CA THR A 48 13.50 -69.18 34.38
C THR A 48 15.01 -69.05 34.42
N SER A 49 15.61 -68.71 33.29
CA SER A 49 16.83 -67.91 33.23
C SER A 49 16.45 -66.45 33.48
N PRO A 50 17.25 -65.65 34.20
CA PRO A 50 16.98 -64.23 34.37
C PRO A 50 16.91 -63.56 32.98
N GLU A 51 15.77 -62.95 32.71
CA GLU A 51 15.51 -62.14 31.52
C GLU A 51 16.58 -61.03 31.49
N PRO A 52 17.40 -60.92 30.42
CA PRO A 52 18.30 -59.79 30.29
C PRO A 52 17.45 -58.52 30.28
N ASP A 53 17.82 -57.55 31.12
CA ASP A 53 17.14 -56.25 31.17
C ASP A 53 16.87 -55.77 29.73
N PRO A 54 15.63 -55.39 29.39
CA PRO A 54 15.32 -54.92 28.05
C PRO A 54 16.29 -53.79 27.72
N ALA A 55 17.05 -53.98 26.64
CA ALA A 55 17.97 -52.96 26.16
C ALA A 55 17.20 -51.65 26.11
N PRO A 56 17.71 -50.56 26.74
CA PRO A 56 16.98 -49.31 26.83
C PRO A 56 16.53 -48.94 25.43
N THR A 57 15.21 -48.87 25.23
CA THR A 57 14.63 -48.43 23.96
C THR A 57 15.32 -47.12 23.61
N PRO A 58 16.01 -47.02 22.46
CA PRO A 58 16.74 -45.81 22.13
C PRO A 58 15.76 -44.66 22.22
N THR A 59 16.01 -43.75 23.16
CA THR A 59 15.20 -42.54 23.30
C THR A 59 15.18 -41.91 21.91
N PRO A 60 14.00 -41.76 21.29
CA PRO A 60 13.92 -41.21 19.94
C PRO A 60 14.67 -39.89 19.94
N GLU A 61 15.67 -39.79 19.06
CA GLU A 61 16.47 -38.58 18.93
C GLU A 61 15.51 -37.42 18.69
N PRO A 62 15.60 -36.31 19.47
CA PRO A 62 14.69 -35.19 19.30
C PRO A 62 14.74 -34.74 17.82
N PRO A 63 13.58 -34.40 17.22
CA PRO A 63 13.53 -33.97 15.83
C PRO A 63 14.48 -32.77 15.64
N ARG A 64 15.29 -32.82 14.57
CA ARG A 64 16.21 -31.72 14.27
C ARG A 64 15.41 -30.43 14.01
N PRO A 65 15.84 -29.27 14.55
CA PRO A 65 15.24 -27.99 14.22
C PRO A 65 15.15 -27.79 12.71
N SER A 66 14.04 -27.26 12.21
CA SER A 66 13.86 -27.06 10.78
C SER A 66 13.11 -25.76 10.49
N CYS A 67 13.25 -25.28 9.25
CA CYS A 67 12.44 -24.18 8.72
C CYS A 67 11.37 -24.75 7.80
N HIS A 68 10.14 -24.27 7.97
CA HIS A 68 9.01 -24.67 7.16
C HIS A 68 8.55 -23.50 6.31
N LEU A 69 8.40 -23.73 5.00
CA LEU A 69 7.76 -22.76 4.12
C LEU A 69 6.32 -22.55 4.61
N PHE A 70 5.98 -21.29 4.89
CA PHE A 70 4.62 -20.87 5.15
C PHE A 70 3.91 -20.72 3.81
N GLU A 71 2.95 -21.60 3.56
CA GLU A 71 2.02 -21.45 2.45
C GLU A 71 0.76 -20.77 2.96
N PRO A 72 0.51 -19.52 2.57
CA PRO A 72 -0.80 -18.91 2.65
C PRO A 72 -1.94 -19.86 2.28
N ALA A 73 -2.78 -20.24 3.24
CA ALA A 73 -4.18 -20.43 2.88
C ALA A 73 -4.71 -19.03 2.61
N ASP A 74 -4.97 -18.69 1.34
CA ASP A 74 -5.61 -17.42 1.02
C ASP A 74 -6.97 -17.40 1.68
N ALA A 75 -7.11 -16.54 2.68
CA ALA A 75 -8.38 -16.43 3.39
C ALA A 75 -9.47 -16.07 2.38
N TRP A 76 -9.21 -15.10 1.52
CA TRP A 76 -10.16 -14.50 0.59
C TRP A 76 -9.49 -14.32 -0.78
N PRO A 77 -9.40 -15.37 -1.62
CA PRO A 77 -8.73 -15.31 -2.92
C PRO A 77 -9.27 -14.19 -3.83
N GLU A 78 -10.55 -13.86 -3.69
CA GLU A 78 -11.23 -12.80 -4.43
C GLU A 78 -10.80 -11.39 -4.02
N LEU A 79 -10.24 -11.22 -2.82
CA LEU A 79 -9.68 -9.94 -2.35
C LEU A 79 -8.15 -9.93 -2.37
N ALA A 80 -7.51 -11.06 -2.65
CA ALA A 80 -6.08 -11.07 -2.86
C ALA A 80 -5.81 -10.15 -4.06
N PRO A 81 -5.02 -9.08 -3.91
CA PRO A 81 -4.63 -8.29 -5.07
C PRO A 81 -3.94 -9.23 -6.06
N GLU A 82 -4.21 -9.07 -7.35
CA GLU A 82 -3.45 -9.81 -8.36
C GLU A 82 -1.96 -9.65 -8.04
N PRO A 83 -1.19 -10.76 -7.98
CA PRO A 83 0.21 -10.71 -7.61
C PRO A 83 0.97 -9.89 -8.66
N THR A 84 1.13 -8.60 -8.38
CA THR A 84 1.93 -7.65 -9.17
C THR A 84 3.37 -7.58 -8.66
N GLU A 85 3.63 -8.21 -7.51
CA GLU A 85 4.93 -8.30 -6.87
C GLU A 85 5.54 -9.69 -7.09
N PRO A 86 6.88 -9.79 -7.21
CA PRO A 86 7.53 -11.09 -7.15
C PRO A 86 7.16 -11.80 -5.83
N PRO A 87 7.07 -13.15 -5.81
CA PRO A 87 6.72 -13.88 -4.60
C PRO A 87 7.74 -13.59 -3.49
N LEU A 88 7.24 -13.31 -2.28
CA LEU A 88 8.03 -13.31 -1.04
C LEU A 88 7.82 -14.66 -0.38
N ASP A 89 8.88 -15.44 -0.23
CA ASP A 89 8.80 -16.70 0.50
C ASP A 89 8.92 -16.45 1.98
N VAL A 90 8.00 -17.01 2.76
CA VAL A 90 8.00 -16.85 4.21
C VAL A 90 8.35 -18.19 4.84
N TYR A 91 9.31 -18.21 5.75
CA TYR A 91 9.69 -19.41 6.49
C TYR A 91 9.47 -19.22 7.99
N LEU A 92 8.96 -20.26 8.66
CA LEU A 92 8.91 -20.35 10.11
C LEU A 92 9.97 -21.35 10.56
N CYS A 93 10.99 -20.86 11.25
CA CYS A 93 12.13 -21.63 11.74
C CYS A 93 11.99 -21.90 13.23
N ASP A 94 12.26 -23.13 13.66
CA ASP A 94 12.12 -23.54 15.06
C ASP A 94 13.02 -22.75 16.02
N ASP A 95 14.24 -22.46 15.58
CA ASP A 95 15.24 -21.74 16.34
C ASP A 95 16.19 -20.95 15.44
N THR A 96 17.22 -20.34 16.04
CA THR A 96 18.24 -19.60 15.31
C THR A 96 19.23 -20.48 14.55
N THR A 97 19.33 -21.76 14.89
CA THR A 97 20.21 -22.73 14.20
C THR A 97 19.60 -23.08 12.86
N ALA A 98 18.32 -23.46 12.83
CA ALA A 98 17.56 -23.71 11.62
C ALA A 98 17.54 -22.48 10.69
N LEU A 99 17.39 -21.28 11.26
CA LEU A 99 17.51 -20.04 10.50
C LEU A 99 18.90 -19.89 9.85
N GLY A 100 19.97 -20.20 10.59
CA GLY A 100 21.34 -20.15 10.07
C GLY A 100 21.56 -21.10 8.89
N GLU A 101 21.02 -22.32 8.97
CA GLU A 101 21.04 -23.30 7.87
C GLU A 101 20.26 -22.81 6.64
N LEU A 102 19.07 -22.20 6.85
CA LEU A 102 18.28 -21.64 5.75
C LEU A 102 19.01 -20.48 5.04
N GLU A 103 19.74 -19.66 5.80
CA GLU A 103 20.54 -18.55 5.30
C GLU A 103 21.80 -18.98 4.51
N GLU A 104 22.15 -20.28 4.51
CA GLU A 104 23.23 -20.80 3.66
C GLU A 104 22.86 -20.67 2.18
N GLY A 105 23.82 -20.20 1.38
CA GLY A 105 23.63 -19.96 -0.06
C GLY A 105 22.86 -18.68 -0.40
N ARG A 106 22.61 -17.78 0.56
CA ARG A 106 22.02 -16.45 0.26
C ARG A 106 22.93 -15.62 -0.66
N ALA A 107 22.32 -14.85 -1.54
CA ALA A 107 23.00 -13.95 -2.46
C ALA A 107 23.10 -12.53 -1.88
N PRO A 108 24.14 -11.75 -2.24
CA PRO A 108 24.13 -10.31 -2.05
C PRO A 108 22.87 -9.72 -2.72
N TRP A 109 22.12 -8.92 -1.96
CA TRP A 109 20.94 -8.23 -2.49
C TRP A 109 21.34 -6.87 -3.03
N LEU A 110 22.05 -6.10 -2.20
CA LEU A 110 22.46 -4.75 -2.51
C LEU A 110 23.63 -4.79 -3.49
N VAL A 111 23.45 -4.15 -4.64
CA VAL A 111 24.53 -3.99 -5.61
C VAL A 111 25.57 -3.05 -4.99
N ASP A 112 26.81 -3.52 -4.89
CA ASP A 112 27.91 -2.64 -4.54
C ASP A 112 27.96 -1.50 -5.53
N ALA A 113 27.84 -0.26 -5.01
CA ALA A 113 28.08 0.91 -5.84
C ALA A 113 29.45 0.73 -6.51
N PRO A 114 29.57 0.97 -7.83
CA PRO A 114 30.85 0.83 -8.51
C PRO A 114 31.91 1.59 -7.70
N ASN A 115 33.01 0.91 -7.38
CA ASN A 115 34.05 1.47 -6.50
C ASN A 115 34.52 2.80 -7.13
N PRO A 116 34.33 3.96 -6.47
CA PRO A 116 34.72 5.25 -7.04
C PRO A 116 36.24 5.36 -7.26
N GLU A 117 37.04 4.44 -6.71
CA GLU A 117 38.47 4.34 -6.98
C GLU A 117 38.80 3.78 -8.39
N ALA A 118 37.83 3.23 -9.11
CA ALA A 118 37.98 2.88 -10.52
C ALA A 118 37.84 4.14 -11.40
N GLU A 119 38.98 4.79 -11.69
CA GLU A 119 39.15 5.90 -12.64
C GLU A 119 38.26 7.14 -12.41
N ILE A 120 38.53 7.80 -11.27
CA ILE A 120 38.31 9.22 -10.93
C ILE A 120 37.56 10.02 -12.01
N SER A 121 36.23 10.09 -11.89
CA SER A 121 35.49 11.22 -12.43
C SER A 121 35.91 12.49 -11.66
N PRO A 122 36.13 13.65 -12.32
CA PRO A 122 36.45 14.90 -11.63
C PRO A 122 35.26 15.47 -10.83
N TYR A 123 34.09 14.82 -10.88
CA TYR A 123 32.93 15.23 -10.10
C TYR A 123 33.01 14.69 -8.67
N ASP A 124 33.25 15.59 -7.73
CA ASP A 124 33.13 15.31 -6.30
C ASP A 124 31.67 15.49 -5.87
N ASP A 125 31.05 14.38 -5.47
CA ASP A 125 29.64 14.32 -5.09
C ASP A 125 29.45 14.94 -3.69
N PRO A 126 28.76 16.08 -3.57
CA PRO A 126 28.68 16.78 -2.29
C PRO A 126 27.76 16.10 -1.28
N ILE A 127 26.99 15.07 -1.68
CA ILE A 127 26.12 14.35 -0.76
C ILE A 127 26.96 13.35 0.05
N ALA A 128 27.02 13.55 1.36
CA ALA A 128 27.69 12.62 2.26
C ALA A 128 27.13 11.19 2.13
N VAL A 129 28.04 10.21 2.03
CA VAL A 129 27.68 8.80 2.10
C VAL A 129 27.26 8.48 3.53
N ARG A 130 25.97 8.25 3.74
CA ARG A 130 25.39 7.88 5.04
C ARG A 130 24.79 6.50 4.99
N GLY A 131 24.75 5.83 6.14
CA GLY A 131 24.11 4.54 6.29
C GLY A 131 22.59 4.63 6.09
N GLY A 132 22.01 3.58 5.52
CA GLY A 132 20.59 3.44 5.25
C GLY A 132 19.64 3.85 6.36
N MET A 133 19.94 3.40 7.57
CA MET A 133 19.10 3.68 8.74
C MET A 133 19.02 5.17 9.09
N ALA A 134 20.09 5.93 8.85
CA ALA A 134 20.07 7.38 9.10
C ALA A 134 19.16 8.08 8.08
N ILE A 135 19.25 7.70 6.80
CA ILE A 135 18.39 8.19 5.72
C ILE A 135 16.93 7.85 6.01
N TYR A 136 16.65 6.60 6.37
CA TYR A 136 15.29 6.13 6.65
C TYR A 136 14.66 6.88 7.83
N ARG A 137 15.37 6.98 8.96
CA ARG A 137 14.88 7.71 10.14
C ARG A 137 14.62 9.17 9.81
N HIS A 138 15.57 9.84 9.15
CA HIS A 138 15.37 11.23 8.73
C HIS A 138 14.15 11.38 7.81
N ALA A 139 13.95 10.46 6.86
CA ALA A 139 12.79 10.48 5.98
C ALA A 139 11.47 10.27 6.73
N MET A 140 11.41 9.30 7.66
CA MET A 140 10.22 9.03 8.48
C MET A 140 9.96 10.08 9.55
N ASP A 141 11.00 10.73 10.06
CA ASP A 141 10.85 11.76 11.08
C ASP A 141 10.50 13.09 10.43
N GLU A 142 11.12 13.48 9.31
CA GLU A 142 10.99 14.83 8.75
C GLU A 142 10.27 14.87 7.40
N THR A 143 10.61 13.99 6.47
CA THR A 143 10.10 14.06 5.08
C THR A 143 8.62 13.66 4.97
N VAL A 144 8.21 12.55 5.58
CA VAL A 144 6.80 12.07 5.53
C VAL A 144 5.81 13.08 6.10
N ARG A 145 6.28 13.99 6.97
CA ARG A 145 5.45 15.07 7.52
C ARG A 145 4.90 15.96 6.42
N VAL A 146 5.65 16.15 5.33
CA VAL A 146 5.42 17.21 4.33
C VAL A 146 5.39 16.73 2.88
N ALA A 147 5.84 15.51 2.60
CA ALA A 147 5.89 14.90 1.27
C ALA A 147 5.52 13.41 1.31
N ARG A 148 4.91 12.91 0.23
CA ARG A 148 4.73 11.47 0.04
C ARG A 148 6.04 10.84 -0.39
N LEU A 149 6.33 9.67 0.15
CA LEU A 149 7.52 8.91 -0.18
C LEU A 149 7.25 7.40 -0.14
N THR A 150 8.12 6.64 -0.78
CA THR A 150 8.13 5.18 -0.77
C THR A 150 9.07 4.69 0.33
N PRO A 151 8.62 3.86 1.31
CA PRO A 151 9.42 3.51 2.50
C PRO A 151 10.55 2.53 2.15
N LEU A 152 11.62 3.08 1.58
CA LEU A 152 12.81 2.35 1.16
C LEU A 152 13.92 2.46 2.19
N LEU A 153 14.44 1.33 2.64
CA LEU A 153 15.66 1.27 3.44
C LEU A 153 16.86 1.06 2.52
N PHE A 154 17.51 2.15 2.14
CA PHE A 154 18.74 2.11 1.35
C PHE A 154 19.85 1.37 2.09
N GLY A 155 20.81 0.77 1.39
CA GLY A 155 22.06 0.31 2.03
C GLY A 155 22.89 1.49 2.54
N LYS A 156 23.06 2.47 1.65
CA LYS A 156 23.75 3.74 1.82
C LYS A 156 23.12 4.78 0.90
N THR A 157 23.57 6.03 0.97
CA THR A 157 23.19 7.07 -0.02
C THR A 157 23.22 6.50 -1.45
N PRO A 158 22.12 6.60 -2.24
CA PRO A 158 22.10 6.10 -3.61
C PRO A 158 23.25 6.70 -4.41
N PRO A 159 24.07 5.87 -5.08
CA PRO A 159 25.19 6.37 -5.86
C PRO A 159 24.69 7.08 -7.13
N LEU A 160 25.59 7.81 -7.78
CA LEU A 160 25.45 8.14 -9.19
C LEU A 160 25.83 6.92 -10.02
N ASN A 161 25.04 6.62 -11.05
CA ASN A 161 25.39 5.52 -11.95
C ASN A 161 26.48 5.95 -12.96
N GLU A 162 27.06 4.99 -13.66
CA GLU A 162 28.15 5.23 -14.62
C GLU A 162 27.77 6.25 -15.71
N THR A 163 26.54 6.16 -16.22
CA THR A 163 26.00 7.09 -17.22
C THR A 163 25.97 8.53 -16.70
N GLN A 164 25.60 8.75 -15.45
CA GLN A 164 25.59 10.08 -14.83
C GLN A 164 27.00 10.61 -14.60
N LEU A 165 27.91 9.78 -14.08
CA LEU A 165 29.31 10.17 -13.86
C LEU A 165 29.99 10.56 -15.17
N ARG A 166 29.78 9.77 -16.23
CA ARG A 166 30.26 10.08 -17.59
C ARG A 166 29.68 11.40 -18.09
N TYR A 167 28.38 11.60 -17.92
CA TYR A 167 27.72 12.84 -18.33
C TYR A 167 28.30 14.07 -17.63
N PHE A 168 28.56 14.01 -16.32
CA PHE A 168 29.14 15.12 -15.57
C PHE A 168 30.58 15.42 -15.98
N ARG A 169 31.37 14.39 -16.32
CA ARG A 169 32.71 14.55 -16.88
C ARG A 169 32.68 15.29 -18.22
N GLU A 170 31.76 14.90 -19.10
CA GLU A 170 31.61 15.50 -20.43
C GLU A 170 30.90 16.87 -20.40
N ASN A 171 30.16 17.17 -19.33
CA ASN A 171 29.36 18.39 -19.20
C ASN A 171 29.65 19.12 -17.87
N PRO A 172 30.77 19.88 -17.79
CA PRO A 172 31.17 20.56 -16.56
C PRO A 172 30.13 21.53 -15.99
N ARG A 173 29.24 22.06 -16.84
CA ARG A 173 28.10 22.87 -16.38
C ARG A 173 27.10 22.05 -15.58
N ALA A 174 26.74 20.86 -16.05
CA ALA A 174 25.82 19.95 -15.35
C ALA A 174 26.42 19.50 -14.01
N ALA A 175 27.71 19.20 -13.99
CA ALA A 175 28.46 18.93 -12.76
C ALA A 175 28.33 20.08 -11.75
N ARG A 176 28.59 21.33 -12.16
CA ARG A 176 28.43 22.50 -11.27
C ARG A 176 26.98 22.71 -10.81
N GLU A 177 26.00 22.49 -11.69
CA GLU A 177 24.58 22.62 -11.35
C GLU A 177 24.15 21.55 -10.34
N ALA A 178 24.56 20.29 -10.54
CA ALA A 178 24.34 19.20 -9.59
C ALA A 178 25.03 19.50 -8.25
N HIS A 179 26.32 19.85 -8.27
CA HIS A 179 27.05 20.19 -7.06
C HIS A 179 26.38 21.35 -6.31
N ALA A 180 25.97 22.41 -7.01
CA ALA A 180 25.30 23.55 -6.39
C ALA A 180 23.92 23.19 -5.79
N ILE A 181 23.15 22.27 -6.37
CA ILE A 181 21.87 21.85 -5.77
C ILE A 181 22.13 21.04 -4.50
N TRP A 182 23.05 20.10 -4.59
CA TRP A 182 23.20 19.03 -3.61
C TRP A 182 24.20 19.36 -2.51
N SER A 183 25.05 20.38 -2.70
CA SER A 183 25.79 21.00 -1.62
C SER A 183 24.85 21.85 -0.75
N GLU A 184 25.04 21.80 0.57
CA GLU A 184 24.27 22.59 1.53
C GLU A 184 24.62 24.11 1.48
N GLU A 185 25.38 24.55 0.47
CA GLU A 185 25.91 25.91 0.38
C GLU A 185 24.92 26.90 -0.24
N GLY A 186 24.62 28.01 0.46
CA GLY A 186 23.94 29.17 -0.10
C GLY A 186 22.41 29.09 -0.15
N ARG A 187 21.79 29.43 -1.29
CA ARG A 187 20.31 29.51 -1.45
C ARG A 187 19.65 28.14 -1.25
N SER A 188 18.37 28.12 -0.85
CA SER A 188 17.59 26.88 -0.69
C SER A 188 17.66 25.98 -1.94
N GLN A 189 17.82 24.67 -1.73
CA GLN A 189 17.96 23.67 -2.81
C GLN A 189 16.81 23.79 -3.81
N TRP A 190 15.57 23.91 -3.31
CA TRP A 190 14.40 24.13 -4.15
C TRP A 190 14.50 25.36 -5.08
N THR A 191 15.08 26.48 -4.64
CA THR A 191 15.22 27.66 -5.51
C THR A 191 16.10 27.35 -6.73
N LYS A 192 17.16 26.57 -6.53
CA LYS A 192 18.07 26.12 -7.58
C LYS A 192 17.37 25.12 -8.52
N ILE A 193 16.68 24.14 -7.95
CA ILE A 193 15.89 23.14 -8.69
C ILE A 193 14.80 23.82 -9.54
N ARG A 194 14.02 24.74 -8.98
CA ARG A 194 12.97 25.47 -9.70
C ARG A 194 13.54 26.23 -10.91
N SER A 195 14.70 26.87 -10.73
CA SER A 195 15.40 27.57 -11.82
C SER A 195 15.84 26.60 -12.93
N LEU A 196 16.32 25.40 -12.56
CA LEU A 196 16.68 24.36 -13.53
C LEU A 196 15.46 23.83 -14.27
N VAL A 197 14.40 23.45 -13.56
CA VAL A 197 13.14 22.97 -14.15
C VAL A 197 12.61 23.99 -15.16
N GLY A 198 12.51 25.27 -14.77
CA GLY A 198 12.06 26.34 -15.68
C GLY A 198 12.95 26.53 -16.93
N ARG A 199 14.26 26.27 -16.83
CA ARG A 199 15.20 26.40 -17.95
C ARG A 199 15.20 25.21 -18.89
N TYR A 200 15.02 24.00 -18.38
CA TYR A 200 15.33 22.76 -19.11
C TYR A 200 14.13 21.87 -19.42
N THR A 201 12.99 22.01 -18.75
CA THR A 201 11.82 21.13 -18.95
C THR A 201 11.36 21.03 -20.40
N LYS A 202 11.50 22.09 -21.21
CA LYS A 202 11.14 22.06 -22.64
C LYS A 202 12.33 21.87 -23.60
N ARG A 203 13.56 21.99 -23.09
CA ARG A 203 14.77 22.05 -23.92
C ARG A 203 15.58 20.77 -23.85
N ASP A 204 15.75 20.23 -22.65
CA ASP A 204 16.56 19.05 -22.39
C ASP A 204 16.09 18.37 -21.08
N PRO A 205 14.98 17.61 -21.12
CA PRO A 205 14.54 16.82 -19.97
C PRO A 205 15.58 15.81 -19.49
N ALA A 206 16.40 15.28 -20.41
CA ALA A 206 17.46 14.33 -20.07
C ALA A 206 18.54 14.96 -19.17
N HIS A 207 18.88 16.24 -19.39
CA HIS A 207 19.73 17.00 -18.47
C HIS A 207 19.13 17.07 -17.06
N LEU A 208 17.84 17.39 -16.93
CA LEU A 208 17.17 17.42 -15.63
C LEU A 208 17.19 16.04 -14.96
N ARG A 209 16.91 14.97 -15.73
CA ARG A 209 16.94 13.60 -15.24
C ARG A 209 18.31 13.24 -14.67
N ARG A 210 19.40 13.58 -15.37
CA ARG A 210 20.77 13.28 -14.95
C ARG A 210 21.23 14.11 -13.74
N VAL A 211 20.75 15.33 -13.59
CA VAL A 211 21.10 16.23 -12.47
C VAL A 211 20.27 15.97 -11.21
N LEU A 212 18.97 15.67 -11.37
CA LEU A 212 18.01 15.60 -10.26
C LEU A 212 17.82 14.18 -9.69
N LEU A 213 18.08 13.14 -10.47
CA LEU A 213 17.93 11.76 -9.99
C LEU A 213 19.29 11.19 -9.58
N ARG A 214 19.29 10.17 -8.71
CA ARG A 214 20.52 9.44 -8.32
C ARG A 214 20.31 7.96 -8.61
N SER A 215 20.97 7.44 -9.65
CA SER A 215 20.67 6.10 -10.19
C SER A 215 19.18 5.90 -10.50
N GLY A 216 18.53 6.95 -10.99
CA GLY A 216 17.09 6.99 -11.28
C GLY A 216 16.20 7.33 -10.08
N TYR A 217 16.71 7.35 -8.85
CA TYR A 217 15.91 7.70 -7.67
C TYR A 217 15.66 9.20 -7.55
N LEU A 218 14.43 9.60 -7.22
CA LEU A 218 14.14 10.93 -6.67
C LEU A 218 14.60 10.96 -5.20
N PHE A 219 15.88 11.24 -4.98
CA PHE A 219 16.48 11.28 -3.65
C PHE A 219 16.62 12.72 -3.17
N VAL A 220 15.96 13.05 -2.07
CA VAL A 220 16.02 14.37 -1.42
C VAL A 220 15.73 14.23 0.06
N GLU A 221 16.59 14.81 0.89
CA GLU A 221 16.48 14.69 2.34
C GLU A 221 15.99 15.99 2.99
N GLU A 222 16.24 17.15 2.38
CA GLU A 222 15.77 18.43 2.90
C GLU A 222 14.22 18.50 2.81
N PRO A 223 13.48 18.60 3.94
CA PRO A 223 12.03 18.40 3.94
C PRO A 223 11.24 19.40 3.10
N PHE A 224 11.65 20.68 3.08
CA PHE A 224 10.96 21.70 2.27
C PHE A 224 11.15 21.41 0.78
N THR A 225 12.36 21.05 0.35
CA THR A 225 12.65 20.68 -1.04
C THR A 225 11.93 19.40 -1.41
N ALA A 226 11.88 18.40 -0.53
CA ALA A 226 11.08 17.19 -0.74
C ALA A 226 9.60 17.50 -0.96
N GLN A 227 9.01 18.36 -0.12
CA GLN A 227 7.63 18.83 -0.29
C GLN A 227 7.43 19.52 -1.64
N MET A 228 8.34 20.42 -2.02
CA MET A 228 8.22 21.18 -3.25
C MET A 228 8.41 20.30 -4.50
N MET A 229 9.36 19.37 -4.47
CA MET A 229 9.55 18.39 -5.54
C MET A 229 8.32 17.49 -5.68
N PHE A 230 7.81 16.92 -4.59
CA PHE A 230 6.58 16.11 -4.61
C PHE A 230 5.38 16.86 -5.24
N ARG A 231 5.22 18.15 -4.92
CA ARG A 231 4.08 18.95 -5.42
C ARG A 231 4.25 19.51 -6.83
N ARG A 232 5.48 19.74 -7.28
CA ARG A 232 5.76 20.57 -8.47
C ARG A 232 6.58 19.85 -9.54
N LEU A 233 7.39 18.85 -9.17
CA LEU A 233 8.12 18.04 -10.12
C LEU A 233 7.20 16.92 -10.63
N ARG A 234 7.18 16.75 -11.95
CA ARG A 234 6.27 15.83 -12.65
C ARG A 234 7.11 14.99 -13.60
N LEU A 235 6.61 13.83 -14.02
CA LEU A 235 7.34 12.94 -14.90
C LEU A 235 7.62 13.59 -16.27
N ASP A 236 6.68 14.36 -16.82
CA ASP A 236 6.85 15.14 -18.05
C ASP A 236 7.93 16.24 -17.96
N HIS A 237 8.39 16.58 -16.75
CA HIS A 237 9.54 17.47 -16.60
C HIS A 237 10.88 16.75 -16.80
N LEU A 238 10.93 15.42 -16.66
CA LEU A 238 12.14 14.59 -16.67
C LEU A 238 12.29 13.74 -17.95
N PHE A 239 11.23 13.65 -18.75
CA PHE A 239 11.16 12.80 -19.93
C PHE A 239 10.56 13.57 -21.11
N SER A 240 11.10 13.36 -22.31
CA SER A 240 10.73 14.09 -23.54
C SER A 240 9.48 13.48 -24.20
N GLU A 241 8.96 14.13 -25.25
CA GLU A 241 7.87 13.59 -26.06
C GLU A 241 8.26 12.30 -26.81
N GLU A 242 9.56 12.10 -27.03
CA GLU A 242 10.12 10.89 -27.66
C GLU A 242 10.11 9.69 -26.70
N ASP A 243 10.14 9.96 -25.39
CA ASP A 243 10.01 8.96 -24.33
C ASP A 243 8.53 8.51 -24.20
N THR A 244 7.98 7.89 -25.25
CA THR A 244 6.55 7.47 -25.28
C THR A 244 6.17 6.47 -24.19
N GLU A 245 7.16 5.71 -23.70
CA GLU A 245 7.03 4.75 -22.62
C GLU A 245 8.18 4.96 -21.61
N ILE A 246 7.86 4.89 -20.32
CA ILE A 246 8.84 4.92 -19.22
C ILE A 246 8.47 3.90 -18.15
N PHE A 247 9.41 3.61 -17.27
CA PHE A 247 9.26 2.65 -16.19
C PHE A 247 9.43 3.36 -14.85
N LEU A 248 8.45 3.18 -13.97
CA LEU A 248 8.43 3.71 -12.61
C LEU A 248 8.49 2.57 -11.63
N ARG A 249 9.58 2.46 -10.90
CA ARG A 249 9.71 1.53 -9.79
C ARG A 249 9.39 2.21 -8.47
N ARG A 250 8.40 1.66 -7.78
CA ARG A 250 7.92 2.06 -6.46
C ARG A 250 7.98 0.84 -5.54
N GLY A 251 8.97 0.82 -4.66
CA GLY A 251 9.21 -0.35 -3.83
C GLY A 251 9.75 -1.51 -4.66
N ALA A 252 9.15 -2.68 -4.49
CA ALA A 252 9.42 -3.88 -5.29
C ALA A 252 8.66 -3.90 -6.63
N VAL A 253 7.68 -3.02 -6.85
CA VAL A 253 6.84 -3.03 -8.06
C VAL A 253 7.43 -2.10 -9.11
N THR A 254 7.53 -2.61 -10.35
CA THR A 254 7.81 -1.79 -11.53
C THR A 254 6.54 -1.60 -12.34
N HIS A 255 6.17 -0.34 -12.56
CA HIS A 255 5.01 0.04 -13.35
C HIS A 255 5.46 0.52 -14.72
N ARG A 256 4.81 0.01 -15.76
CA ARG A 256 4.94 0.54 -17.11
C ARG A 256 3.99 1.72 -17.33
N LEU A 257 4.54 2.85 -17.72
CA LEU A 257 3.81 4.09 -17.93
C LEU A 257 3.87 4.51 -19.40
N GLU A 258 2.75 4.97 -19.92
CA GLU A 258 2.63 5.50 -21.28
C GLU A 258 2.38 7.01 -21.22
N ARG A 259 3.01 7.75 -22.12
CA ARG A 259 2.72 9.17 -22.30
C ARG A 259 1.35 9.35 -22.94
N ARG A 260 0.47 10.11 -22.29
CA ARG A 260 -0.82 10.55 -22.85
C ARG A 260 -0.99 12.04 -22.60
N ASP A 261 -1.23 12.77 -23.68
CA ASP A 261 -1.18 14.22 -23.70
C ASP A 261 0.20 14.71 -23.16
N ASP A 262 0.21 15.51 -22.10
CA ASP A 262 1.40 16.07 -21.45
C ASP A 262 1.77 15.36 -20.13
N ASP A 263 1.27 14.13 -19.91
CA ASP A 263 1.50 13.38 -18.67
C ASP A 263 1.77 11.89 -18.93
N TYR A 264 2.26 11.20 -17.91
CA TYR A 264 2.41 9.73 -17.92
C TYR A 264 1.29 9.08 -17.12
N VAL A 265 0.69 8.03 -17.67
CA VAL A 265 -0.38 7.25 -17.03
C VAL A 265 0.02 5.80 -16.87
N TYR A 266 -0.51 5.12 -15.87
CA TYR A 266 -0.32 3.67 -15.73
C TYR A 266 -0.97 2.92 -16.90
N THR A 267 -0.27 1.95 -17.47
CA THR A 267 -0.79 1.14 -18.60
C THR A 267 -1.56 -0.09 -18.15
N GLU A 268 -1.33 -0.53 -16.92
CA GLU A 268 -1.78 -1.80 -16.37
C GLU A 268 -2.11 -1.70 -14.87
N GLY A 269 -2.68 -2.78 -14.33
CA GLY A 269 -3.09 -2.89 -12.94
C GLY A 269 -4.31 -2.02 -12.58
N PRO A 270 -4.66 -1.94 -11.28
CA PRO A 270 -5.84 -1.23 -10.78
C PRO A 270 -5.88 0.26 -11.13
N ARG A 271 -4.71 0.86 -11.38
CA ARG A 271 -4.55 2.30 -11.64
C ARG A 271 -4.48 2.63 -13.13
N LYS A 272 -4.79 1.68 -14.03
CA LYS A 272 -4.73 1.88 -15.48
C LYS A 272 -5.44 3.16 -15.93
N GLY A 273 -4.75 3.98 -16.71
CA GLY A 273 -5.23 5.28 -17.21
C GLY A 273 -5.18 6.42 -16.19
N VAL A 274 -4.84 6.15 -14.93
CA VAL A 274 -4.62 7.18 -13.91
C VAL A 274 -3.25 7.81 -14.13
N ARG A 275 -3.18 9.14 -13.98
CA ARG A 275 -1.92 9.89 -14.03
C ARG A 275 -0.97 9.43 -12.92
N ALA A 276 0.25 9.08 -13.30
CA ALA A 276 1.32 8.76 -12.36
C ALA A 276 1.90 10.03 -11.73
N SER A 277 2.09 9.99 -10.41
CA SER A 277 2.82 10.99 -9.64
C SER A 277 4.18 10.47 -9.24
N LEU A 278 5.20 11.31 -9.29
CA LEU A 278 6.55 11.00 -8.80
C LEU A 278 6.62 11.25 -7.28
N LEU A 279 6.98 10.23 -6.51
CA LEU A 279 7.17 10.30 -5.05
C LEU A 279 8.66 10.37 -4.70
N VAL A 280 8.97 10.86 -3.50
CA VAL A 280 10.33 10.75 -2.98
C VAL A 280 10.68 9.27 -2.84
N PHE A 281 11.89 8.92 -3.26
CA PHE A 281 12.42 7.55 -3.38
C PHE A 281 11.79 6.66 -4.45
N ASP A 282 10.93 7.18 -5.33
CA ASP A 282 10.62 6.47 -6.58
C ASP A 282 11.87 6.42 -7.47
N ARG A 283 12.06 5.30 -8.20
CA ARG A 283 13.11 5.14 -9.22
C ARG A 283 12.47 5.15 -10.60
N VAL A 284 13.00 5.93 -11.54
CA VAL A 284 12.45 6.04 -12.90
C VAL A 284 13.53 5.88 -13.96
N ALA A 285 13.16 5.26 -15.08
CA ALA A 285 14.03 5.07 -16.24
C ALA A 285 13.24 4.95 -17.55
N THR A 286 13.94 5.10 -18.67
CA THR A 286 13.40 4.86 -20.03
C THR A 286 13.48 3.38 -20.43
N ASP A 287 14.38 2.60 -19.82
CA ASP A 287 14.56 1.17 -20.07
C ASP A 287 14.37 0.41 -18.74
N PRO A 288 13.56 -0.67 -18.70
CA PRO A 288 13.35 -1.43 -17.46
C PRO A 288 14.63 -2.07 -16.94
N ARG A 289 15.62 -2.35 -17.80
CA ARG A 289 16.91 -2.89 -17.41
C ARG A 289 17.73 -1.90 -16.59
N GLU A 290 17.52 -0.59 -16.74
CA GLU A 290 18.15 0.43 -15.88
C GLU A 290 17.58 0.44 -14.45
N LEU A 291 16.42 -0.20 -14.24
CA LEU A 291 15.81 -0.40 -12.92
C LEU A 291 16.26 -1.71 -12.27
N SER A 292 17.06 -2.51 -12.99
CA SER A 292 17.74 -3.67 -12.41
C SER A 292 18.76 -3.24 -11.36
N GLY A 293 19.05 -4.15 -10.42
CA GLY A 293 19.89 -3.89 -9.27
C GLY A 293 19.16 -3.19 -8.13
N GLU A 294 19.45 -3.64 -6.91
CA GLU A 294 18.78 -3.20 -5.69
C GLU A 294 19.73 -2.30 -4.89
N TYR A 295 19.29 -1.08 -4.61
CA TYR A 295 20.02 -0.15 -3.73
C TYR A 295 19.32 0.03 -2.38
N ALA A 296 18.10 -0.51 -2.27
CA ALA A 296 17.26 -0.40 -1.10
C ALA A 296 16.40 -1.65 -0.93
N TRP A 297 15.94 -1.83 0.30
CA TRP A 297 14.90 -2.78 0.64
C TRP A 297 13.54 -2.09 0.67
N ASP A 298 12.55 -2.71 0.05
CA ASP A 298 11.15 -2.38 0.26
C ASP A 298 10.66 -3.06 1.55
N ILE A 299 10.60 -2.30 2.64
CA ILE A 299 10.23 -2.84 3.96
C ILE A 299 8.73 -3.10 4.03
N ASP A 300 7.91 -2.41 3.23
CA ASP A 300 6.46 -2.63 3.23
C ASP A 300 6.11 -4.03 2.69
N ARG A 301 6.84 -4.48 1.67
CA ARG A 301 6.69 -5.83 1.11
C ARG A 301 6.89 -6.93 2.15
N LEU A 302 7.73 -6.71 3.17
CA LEU A 302 7.95 -7.70 4.24
C LEU A 302 6.72 -7.90 5.13
N ARG A 303 5.79 -6.94 5.16
CA ARG A 303 4.63 -6.99 6.06
C ARG A 303 3.48 -7.79 5.49
N ARG A 304 3.22 -7.65 4.19
CA ARG A 304 1.96 -8.11 3.56
C ARG A 304 1.71 -9.61 3.74
N PRO A 305 2.67 -10.52 3.50
CA PRO A 305 2.37 -11.96 3.51
C PRO A 305 1.97 -12.52 4.87
N LEU A 306 2.40 -11.88 5.95
CA LEU A 306 2.04 -12.23 7.33
C LEU A 306 1.13 -11.20 8.00
N ALA A 307 0.67 -10.19 7.25
CA ALA A 307 -0.01 -9.00 7.76
C ALA A 307 0.71 -8.37 8.98
N LEU A 308 2.04 -8.30 8.95
CA LEU A 308 2.84 -7.78 10.07
C LEU A 308 2.41 -6.35 10.40
N ARG A 309 2.30 -6.08 11.70
CA ARG A 309 2.18 -4.71 12.21
C ARG A 309 3.41 -3.90 11.84
N SER A 310 4.60 -4.45 12.08
CA SER A 310 5.87 -3.74 11.85
C SER A 310 7.04 -4.71 11.70
N PHE A 311 8.10 -4.27 11.02
CA PHE A 311 9.41 -4.91 10.98
C PHE A 311 10.49 -3.94 11.49
N ALA A 312 10.83 -4.05 12.78
CA ALA A 312 11.83 -3.18 13.40
C ALA A 312 13.24 -3.68 13.06
N VAL A 313 13.88 -3.05 12.07
CA VAL A 313 15.24 -3.36 11.62
C VAL A 313 16.26 -3.07 12.73
N GLN A 314 17.08 -4.07 13.05
CA GLN A 314 18.17 -4.00 14.02
C GLN A 314 19.56 -4.07 13.34
N GLY A 315 19.64 -4.73 12.19
CA GLY A 315 20.87 -4.84 11.40
C GLY A 315 20.58 -4.85 9.90
N LEU A 316 21.46 -4.20 9.14
CA LEU A 316 21.41 -4.09 7.69
C LEU A 316 22.81 -4.43 7.15
N SER A 317 22.89 -5.42 6.27
CA SER A 317 24.09 -5.76 5.50
C SER A 317 23.78 -5.78 4.00
N ALA A 318 24.79 -6.03 3.17
CA ALA A 318 24.62 -6.12 1.71
C ALA A 318 23.69 -7.26 1.28
N ASP A 319 23.60 -8.34 2.07
CA ASP A 319 22.93 -9.59 1.75
C ASP A 319 21.67 -9.87 2.60
N ARG A 320 21.43 -9.13 3.69
CA ARG A 320 20.26 -9.36 4.56
C ARG A 320 19.85 -8.16 5.41
N LEU A 321 18.61 -8.22 5.87
CA LEU A 321 18.03 -7.42 6.96
C LEU A 321 17.76 -8.32 8.15
N THR A 322 18.16 -7.89 9.34
CA THR A 322 17.82 -8.57 10.60
C THR A 322 17.01 -7.62 11.48
N GLY A 323 16.02 -8.15 12.19
CA GLY A 323 15.15 -7.33 13.02
C GLY A 323 14.13 -8.11 13.83
N GLN A 324 13.09 -7.39 14.23
CA GLN A 324 11.94 -7.94 14.96
C GLN A 324 10.68 -7.75 14.12
N ALA A 325 10.01 -8.85 13.77
CA ALA A 325 8.71 -8.85 13.12
C ALA A 325 7.61 -8.90 14.19
N SER A 326 6.72 -7.92 14.21
CA SER A 326 5.56 -7.92 15.12
C SER A 326 4.28 -8.23 14.34
N LEU A 327 3.49 -9.18 14.85
CA LEU A 327 2.12 -9.44 14.39
C LEU A 327 1.16 -8.36 14.91
N ARG A 328 -0.02 -8.24 14.31
CA ARG A 328 -1.07 -7.31 14.80
C ARG A 328 -1.64 -7.80 16.12
N GLY A 329 -1.71 -9.12 16.32
CA GLY A 329 -2.05 -9.77 17.59
C GLY A 329 -1.07 -9.50 18.74
N GLY A 330 0.08 -8.85 18.49
CA GLY A 330 1.00 -8.36 19.53
C GLY A 330 2.27 -9.19 19.71
N ASP A 331 2.28 -10.44 19.26
CA ASP A 331 3.48 -11.28 19.25
C ASP A 331 4.62 -10.65 18.44
N THR A 332 5.85 -10.90 18.87
CA THR A 332 7.06 -10.40 18.20
C THR A 332 8.10 -11.50 18.10
N PHE A 333 8.72 -11.62 16.93
CA PHE A 333 9.67 -12.67 16.60
C PHE A 333 10.95 -12.07 16.03
N LYS A 334 12.08 -12.71 16.34
CA LYS A 334 13.32 -12.46 15.59
C LYS A 334 13.08 -12.85 14.13
N ALA A 335 13.45 -11.96 13.22
CA ALA A 335 13.25 -12.19 11.80
C ALA A 335 14.45 -11.74 10.97
N THR A 336 14.68 -12.44 9.86
CA THR A 336 15.70 -12.09 8.86
C THR A 336 15.04 -12.07 7.48
N ALA A 337 15.30 -11.02 6.69
CA ALA A 337 14.96 -10.99 5.27
C ALA A 337 16.24 -11.01 4.42
N PHE A 338 16.27 -11.84 3.39
CA PHE A 338 17.44 -12.03 2.51
C PHE A 338 17.00 -12.50 1.13
N VAL A 339 17.93 -12.67 0.20
CA VAL A 339 17.63 -13.20 -1.14
C VAL A 339 18.31 -14.53 -1.36
N LYS A 340 17.56 -15.49 -1.88
CA LYS A 340 18.01 -16.84 -2.21
C LYS A 340 17.34 -17.24 -3.52
N GLU A 341 18.15 -17.69 -4.49
CA GLU A 341 17.64 -18.11 -5.80
C GLU A 341 16.75 -17.05 -6.48
N GLU A 342 17.19 -15.78 -6.45
CA GLU A 342 16.45 -14.62 -7.00
C GLU A 342 15.11 -14.30 -6.32
N ARG A 343 14.76 -15.04 -5.26
CA ARG A 343 13.54 -14.82 -4.46
C ARG A 343 13.87 -14.11 -3.17
N THR A 344 13.02 -13.16 -2.80
CA THR A 344 13.09 -12.56 -1.47
C THR A 344 12.51 -13.56 -0.46
N VAL A 345 13.25 -13.79 0.61
CA VAL A 345 12.88 -14.69 1.71
C VAL A 345 12.73 -13.86 2.98
N LEU A 346 11.66 -14.11 3.74
CA LEU A 346 11.45 -13.61 5.10
C LEU A 346 11.34 -14.81 6.05
N ALA A 347 12.31 -14.97 6.94
CA ALA A 347 12.31 -16.06 7.92
C ALA A 347 12.05 -15.53 9.33
N LEU A 348 11.12 -16.16 10.06
CA LEU A 348 10.77 -15.85 11.44
C LEU A 348 11.19 -17.01 12.35
N VAL A 349 11.80 -16.70 13.49
CA VAL A 349 12.10 -17.71 14.53
C VAL A 349 10.87 -17.87 15.41
N VAL A 350 10.20 -19.01 15.29
CA VAL A 350 8.96 -19.36 16.00
C VAL A 350 9.16 -20.71 16.70
N PRO A 351 9.16 -20.75 18.05
CA PRO A 351 9.30 -22.00 18.77
C PRO A 351 8.24 -23.05 18.34
N PRO A 352 8.61 -24.34 18.20
CA PRO A 352 7.71 -25.38 17.70
C PRO A 352 6.36 -25.42 18.42
N GLU A 353 6.36 -25.26 19.75
CA GLU A 353 5.18 -25.28 20.60
C GLU A 353 4.23 -24.10 20.37
N ARG A 354 4.73 -23.00 19.80
CA ARG A 354 3.93 -21.80 19.48
C ARG A 354 3.44 -21.77 18.03
N ARG A 355 3.99 -22.61 17.17
CA ARG A 355 3.80 -22.51 15.71
C ARG A 355 2.33 -22.48 15.30
N GLN A 356 1.50 -23.38 15.83
CA GLN A 356 0.08 -23.45 15.45
C GLN A 356 -0.67 -22.18 15.86
N ALA A 357 -0.46 -21.68 17.09
CA ALA A 357 -1.08 -20.44 17.55
C ALA A 357 -0.65 -19.22 16.72
N VAL A 358 0.61 -19.17 16.29
CA VAL A 358 1.12 -18.12 15.39
C VAL A 358 0.47 -18.20 14.03
N LEU A 359 0.34 -19.40 13.46
CA LEU A 359 -0.36 -19.61 12.18
C LEU A 359 -1.82 -19.18 12.26
N ASP A 360 -2.51 -19.53 13.35
CA ASP A 360 -3.90 -19.12 13.57
C ASP A 360 -4.02 -17.59 13.68
N GLN A 361 -3.12 -16.93 14.41
CA GLN A 361 -3.08 -15.47 14.49
C GLN A 361 -2.78 -14.82 13.14
N VAL A 362 -1.84 -15.35 12.36
CA VAL A 362 -1.52 -14.85 11.01
C VAL A 362 -2.73 -14.95 10.09
N ARG A 363 -3.53 -16.03 10.16
CA ARG A 363 -4.76 -16.16 9.38
C ARG A 363 -5.77 -15.06 9.73
N VAL A 364 -5.97 -14.79 11.02
CA VAL A 364 -6.83 -13.70 11.49
C VAL A 364 -6.31 -12.34 11.04
N ASP A 365 -5.03 -12.05 11.27
CA ASP A 365 -4.41 -10.78 10.91
C ASP A 365 -4.48 -10.51 9.40
N ARG A 366 -4.28 -11.54 8.56
CA ARG A 366 -4.39 -11.43 7.09
C ARG A 366 -5.81 -11.20 6.62
N ARG A 367 -6.79 -11.92 7.18
CA ARG A 367 -8.21 -11.68 6.87
C ARG A 367 -8.58 -10.23 7.21
N ASP A 368 -8.22 -9.79 8.41
CA ASP A 368 -8.53 -8.45 8.89
C ASP A 368 -7.85 -7.37 8.05
N ALA A 369 -6.60 -7.61 7.64
CA ALA A 369 -5.87 -6.73 6.72
C ALA A 369 -6.54 -6.68 5.32
N ALA A 370 -6.97 -7.81 4.76
CA ALA A 370 -7.61 -7.88 3.45
C ALA A 370 -8.95 -7.12 3.41
N ILE A 371 -9.75 -7.21 4.49
CA ILE A 371 -10.98 -6.41 4.63
C ILE A 371 -10.66 -4.91 4.59
N MET A 372 -9.68 -4.47 5.39
CA MET A 372 -9.31 -3.06 5.46
C MET A 372 -8.70 -2.57 4.14
N GLU A 373 -7.90 -3.40 3.48
CA GLU A 373 -7.34 -3.11 2.15
C GLU A 373 -8.45 -2.91 1.12
N GLY A 374 -9.48 -3.76 1.09
CA GLY A 374 -10.62 -3.58 0.19
C GLY A 374 -11.38 -2.27 0.41
N ILE A 375 -11.54 -1.85 1.67
CA ILE A 375 -12.13 -0.54 2.03
C ILE A 375 -11.22 0.60 1.55
N LEU A 376 -9.91 0.49 1.75
CA LEU A 376 -8.95 1.50 1.31
C LEU A 376 -8.93 1.62 -0.21
N GLN A 377 -8.91 0.51 -0.96
CA GLN A 377 -8.97 0.49 -2.42
C GLN A 377 -10.24 1.17 -2.95
N SER A 378 -11.39 0.94 -2.32
CA SER A 378 -12.63 1.66 -2.64
C SER A 378 -12.49 3.17 -2.40
N GLY A 379 -11.82 3.57 -1.32
CA GLY A 379 -11.43 4.95 -1.08
C GLY A 379 -10.49 5.52 -2.14
N GLU A 380 -9.50 4.76 -2.60
CA GLU A 380 -8.59 5.15 -3.68
C GLU A 380 -9.35 5.35 -5.00
N GLN A 381 -10.33 4.52 -5.31
CA GLN A 381 -11.20 4.74 -6.48
C GLN A 381 -11.92 6.09 -6.40
N MET A 382 -12.40 6.48 -5.21
CA MET A 382 -13.02 7.79 -5.00
C MET A 382 -12.01 8.94 -5.11
N VAL A 383 -10.75 8.72 -4.72
CA VAL A 383 -9.62 9.66 -4.95
C VAL A 383 -9.34 9.81 -6.44
N ASP A 384 -9.27 8.71 -7.18
CA ASP A 384 -9.00 8.71 -8.63
C ASP A 384 -10.15 9.34 -9.42
N GLU A 385 -11.39 9.16 -8.97
CA GLU A 385 -12.58 9.89 -9.44
C GLU A 385 -12.55 11.38 -9.10
N ARG A 386 -11.70 11.77 -8.14
CA ARG A 386 -11.63 13.12 -7.59
C ARG A 386 -13.02 13.56 -7.11
N LEU A 387 -13.69 12.74 -6.31
CA LEU A 387 -15.00 13.11 -5.76
C LEU A 387 -14.88 14.45 -5.01
N ARG A 388 -15.85 15.32 -5.23
CA ARG A 388 -15.84 16.68 -4.69
C ARG A 388 -16.28 16.70 -3.24
N PHE A 389 -15.76 17.66 -2.50
CA PHE A 389 -16.34 18.01 -1.22
C PHE A 389 -17.74 18.58 -1.41
N ASP A 390 -18.64 18.30 -0.47
CA ASP A 390 -20.02 18.76 -0.51
C ASP A 390 -20.14 20.21 0.00
N GLU A 391 -19.53 21.12 -0.76
CA GLU A 391 -19.51 22.55 -0.51
C GLU A 391 -19.66 23.28 -1.86
N PRO A 392 -20.65 24.18 -2.01
CA PRO A 392 -20.78 25.00 -3.21
C PRO A 392 -19.52 25.84 -3.46
N ARG A 393 -19.14 26.03 -4.74
CA ARG A 393 -18.01 26.90 -5.14
C ARG A 393 -18.22 28.34 -4.71
N THR A 394 -19.43 28.84 -4.91
CA THR A 394 -19.92 30.10 -4.37
C THR A 394 -20.79 29.79 -3.17
N GLU A 395 -20.32 30.10 -1.96
CA GLU A 395 -21.01 29.77 -0.71
C GLU A 395 -21.78 30.99 -0.15
N GLU A 396 -23.01 30.75 0.31
CA GLU A 396 -23.82 31.71 1.09
C GLU A 396 -24.02 31.19 2.52
N GLY A 397 -23.16 31.62 3.46
CA GLY A 397 -23.19 31.13 4.84
C GLY A 397 -22.41 29.83 5.00
N GLN A 398 -22.93 28.87 5.77
CA GLN A 398 -22.36 27.51 5.88
C GLN A 398 -23.31 26.53 5.17
N GLN A 399 -22.88 25.99 4.05
CA GLN A 399 -23.71 25.14 3.18
C GLN A 399 -23.15 23.72 2.98
N ASP A 400 -22.23 23.29 3.85
CA ASP A 400 -21.72 21.91 3.92
C ASP A 400 -22.88 20.90 3.89
N GLY A 401 -22.88 20.00 2.91
CA GLY A 401 -23.89 18.96 2.78
C GLY A 401 -25.02 19.26 1.79
N LEU A 402 -25.13 20.49 1.28
CA LEU A 402 -26.23 20.89 0.40
C LEU A 402 -26.17 20.21 -0.98
N LEU A 403 -24.99 20.14 -1.59
CA LEU A 403 -24.82 19.63 -2.94
C LEU A 403 -25.24 18.18 -3.07
N ARG A 404 -24.99 17.29 -2.09
CA ARG A 404 -25.39 15.88 -2.19
C ARG A 404 -26.91 15.73 -2.25
N GLU A 405 -27.66 16.55 -1.53
CA GLU A 405 -29.13 16.51 -1.56
C GLU A 405 -29.69 17.02 -2.89
N VAL A 406 -29.12 18.09 -3.44
CA VAL A 406 -29.50 18.59 -4.78
C VAL A 406 -29.05 17.60 -5.87
N TRP A 407 -27.87 17.01 -5.72
CA TRP A 407 -27.33 15.97 -6.60
C TRP A 407 -28.25 14.76 -6.65
N LYS A 408 -28.72 14.24 -5.51
CA LYS A 408 -29.65 13.10 -5.45
C LYS A 408 -30.92 13.36 -6.26
N ARG A 409 -31.53 14.55 -6.12
CA ARG A 409 -32.72 14.93 -6.89
C ARG A 409 -32.45 14.96 -8.39
N ALA A 410 -31.30 15.53 -8.78
CA ALA A 410 -30.89 15.59 -10.19
C ALA A 410 -30.58 14.20 -10.75
N TYR A 411 -29.92 13.35 -9.98
CA TYR A 411 -29.60 11.95 -10.30
C TYR A 411 -30.87 11.12 -10.52
N SER A 412 -31.81 11.13 -9.56
CA SER A 412 -33.10 10.44 -9.68
C SER A 412 -33.95 10.97 -10.83
N SER A 413 -33.80 12.26 -11.17
CA SER A 413 -34.48 12.86 -12.33
C SER A 413 -33.74 12.65 -13.66
N LYS A 414 -32.71 11.80 -13.71
CA LYS A 414 -31.87 11.53 -14.90
C LYS A 414 -31.29 12.80 -15.56
N ARG A 415 -31.06 13.86 -14.77
CA ARG A 415 -30.46 15.12 -15.27
C ARG A 415 -28.95 14.94 -15.46
N ARG A 416 -28.38 15.72 -16.40
CA ARG A 416 -26.92 15.74 -16.65
C ARG A 416 -26.15 16.54 -15.60
N GLY A 417 -26.83 17.47 -14.92
CA GLY A 417 -26.27 18.36 -13.92
C GLY A 417 -27.34 19.13 -13.16
N TYR A 418 -26.90 19.97 -12.25
CA TYR A 418 -27.71 20.82 -11.38
C TYR A 418 -27.01 22.15 -11.13
N VAL A 419 -27.76 23.15 -10.67
CA VAL A 419 -27.23 24.49 -10.38
C VAL A 419 -27.48 24.82 -8.92
N VAL A 420 -26.46 25.34 -8.24
CA VAL A 420 -26.53 25.85 -6.86
C VAL A 420 -25.76 27.17 -6.85
N ASN A 421 -26.38 28.24 -6.35
CA ASN A 421 -25.80 29.58 -6.26
C ASN A 421 -25.20 30.08 -7.60
N GLY A 422 -25.87 29.78 -8.72
CA GLY A 422 -25.42 30.15 -10.07
C GLY A 422 -24.34 29.25 -10.67
N ASP A 423 -23.71 28.38 -9.88
CA ASP A 423 -22.69 27.44 -10.35
C ASP A 423 -23.30 26.14 -10.87
N TYR A 424 -22.80 25.64 -12.01
CA TYR A 424 -23.19 24.35 -12.56
C TYR A 424 -22.33 23.20 -12.01
N TYR A 425 -23.00 22.11 -11.64
CA TYR A 425 -22.40 20.87 -11.16
C TYR A 425 -22.90 19.69 -11.99
N PRO A 426 -22.01 18.85 -12.55
CA PRO A 426 -22.43 17.64 -13.23
C PRO A 426 -22.88 16.56 -12.23
N VAL A 427 -23.84 15.72 -12.66
CA VAL A 427 -24.28 14.53 -11.92
C VAL A 427 -23.31 13.36 -12.12
N TYR A 428 -22.75 13.24 -13.32
CA TYR A 428 -21.82 12.19 -13.72
C TYR A 428 -20.49 12.79 -14.18
N ASP A 429 -19.41 12.04 -14.04
CA ASP A 429 -18.12 12.43 -14.59
C ASP A 429 -18.06 12.21 -16.13
N ARG A 430 -16.88 12.39 -16.72
CA ARG A 430 -16.69 12.22 -18.17
C ARG A 430 -16.84 10.77 -18.63
N GLN A 431 -16.63 9.81 -17.74
CA GLN A 431 -16.77 8.38 -17.97
C GLN A 431 -18.20 7.89 -17.72
N GLY A 432 -19.11 8.76 -17.29
CA GLY A 432 -20.49 8.39 -16.95
C GLY A 432 -20.63 7.79 -15.55
N ARG A 433 -19.59 7.83 -14.72
CA ARG A 433 -19.66 7.39 -13.32
C ARG A 433 -20.36 8.46 -12.46
N PRO A 434 -21.09 8.08 -11.40
CA PRO A 434 -21.75 9.04 -10.52
C PRO A 434 -20.74 9.95 -9.82
N TYR A 435 -20.93 11.26 -9.90
CA TYR A 435 -20.02 12.26 -9.33
C TYR A 435 -20.58 12.83 -8.02
N VAL A 436 -20.71 11.94 -7.04
CA VAL A 436 -21.42 12.14 -5.77
C VAL A 436 -20.63 13.12 -4.88
N PRO A 437 -21.22 14.25 -4.45
CA PRO A 437 -20.61 15.12 -3.44
C PRO A 437 -20.55 14.42 -2.07
N GLN A 438 -19.48 14.66 -1.33
CA GLN A 438 -19.23 14.03 -0.03
C GLN A 438 -18.68 15.04 0.98
N VAL A 439 -19.17 15.01 2.22
CA VAL A 439 -18.39 15.55 3.34
C VAL A 439 -17.40 14.50 3.85
N CYS A 440 -16.47 14.89 4.73
CA CYS A 440 -15.43 13.98 5.22
C CYS A 440 -15.95 12.68 5.86
N VAL A 441 -17.09 12.71 6.57
CA VAL A 441 -17.70 11.50 7.15
C VAL A 441 -18.43 10.66 6.10
N ASP A 442 -18.96 11.28 5.03
CA ASP A 442 -19.53 10.52 3.92
C ASP A 442 -18.44 9.67 3.29
N PHE A 443 -17.24 10.22 3.06
CA PHE A 443 -16.10 9.44 2.54
C PHE A 443 -15.78 8.22 3.42
N ILE A 444 -15.84 8.38 4.75
CA ILE A 444 -15.62 7.27 5.68
C ILE A 444 -16.66 6.15 5.52
N MET A 445 -17.95 6.45 5.46
CA MET A 445 -18.98 5.40 5.36
C MET A 445 -19.21 4.92 3.93
N ASP A 446 -19.01 5.78 2.94
CA ASP A 446 -19.18 5.46 1.52
C ASP A 446 -18.09 4.48 1.05
N SER A 447 -16.86 4.52 1.59
CA SER A 447 -15.78 3.56 1.27
C SER A 447 -16.18 2.09 1.50
N PRO A 448 -16.59 1.67 2.73
CA PRO A 448 -17.01 0.31 3.00
C PRO A 448 -18.34 -0.05 2.31
N GLU A 449 -19.29 0.88 2.15
CA GLU A 449 -20.51 0.61 1.36
C GLU A 449 -20.15 0.27 -0.10
N ARG A 450 -19.30 1.08 -0.71
CA ARG A 450 -18.86 0.87 -2.09
C ARG A 450 -18.05 -0.42 -2.24
N TRP A 451 -17.14 -0.70 -1.31
CA TRP A 451 -16.41 -1.98 -1.29
C TRP A 451 -17.37 -3.16 -1.13
N SER A 452 -18.43 -3.02 -0.34
CA SER A 452 -19.46 -4.07 -0.18
C SER A 452 -20.33 -4.33 -1.42
N GLY A 453 -20.11 -3.56 -2.49
CA GLY A 453 -20.91 -3.59 -3.71
C GLY A 453 -22.04 -2.55 -3.74
N ARG A 454 -22.29 -1.81 -2.66
CA ARG A 454 -23.38 -0.84 -2.55
C ARG A 454 -22.97 0.56 -3.03
N TRP A 455 -23.10 0.82 -4.33
CA TRP A 455 -22.73 2.09 -4.95
C TRP A 455 -23.80 2.66 -5.87
N TRP A 456 -23.70 3.94 -6.21
CA TRP A 456 -24.61 4.57 -7.17
C TRP A 456 -24.41 3.98 -8.57
N ARG A 457 -25.51 3.70 -9.29
CA ARG A 457 -25.42 3.15 -10.65
C ARG A 457 -24.97 4.20 -11.67
N PRO A 458 -24.15 3.83 -12.68
CA PRO A 458 -23.63 4.75 -13.68
C PRO A 458 -24.71 5.28 -14.62
N LYS A 459 -24.33 6.26 -15.44
CA LYS A 459 -25.19 6.84 -16.46
C LYS A 459 -25.59 5.79 -17.49
N GLY A 460 -26.89 5.66 -17.72
CA GLY A 460 -27.47 4.69 -18.67
C GLY A 460 -28.34 3.67 -17.95
N ASP A 461 -28.01 3.37 -16.70
CA ASP A 461 -28.80 2.51 -15.83
C ASP A 461 -29.96 3.28 -15.19
N GLU A 462 -30.93 2.54 -14.63
CA GLU A 462 -31.98 3.15 -13.81
C GLU A 462 -31.37 3.72 -12.52
N PRO A 463 -31.59 5.02 -12.22
CA PRO A 463 -31.08 5.66 -11.01
C PRO A 463 -31.39 4.84 -9.77
N GLY A 464 -30.33 4.56 -9.00
CA GLY A 464 -30.43 3.81 -7.77
C GLY A 464 -29.06 3.45 -7.24
N ARG A 465 -29.03 2.61 -6.22
CA ARG A 465 -27.80 1.98 -5.75
C ARG A 465 -27.82 0.51 -6.12
N THR A 466 -26.67 -0.04 -6.49
CA THR A 466 -26.46 -1.48 -6.44
C THR A 466 -26.60 -1.95 -5.00
N GLU A 467 -27.04 -3.19 -4.82
CA GLU A 467 -27.09 -3.83 -3.51
C GLU A 467 -25.68 -4.28 -3.11
N GLY A 468 -25.44 -4.27 -1.80
CA GLY A 468 -24.20 -4.72 -1.19
C GLY A 468 -24.45 -5.02 0.28
N PHE A 469 -23.49 -5.72 0.91
CA PHE A 469 -23.67 -6.27 2.26
C PHE A 469 -23.53 -5.23 3.39
N LEU A 470 -23.18 -3.97 3.10
CA LEU A 470 -23.17 -2.88 4.07
C LEU A 470 -24.06 -1.71 3.62
N ASP A 471 -24.91 -1.21 4.52
CA ASP A 471 -25.60 0.07 4.39
C ASP A 471 -25.62 0.84 5.72
N PHE A 472 -24.89 1.95 5.79
CA PHE A 472 -24.88 2.82 6.97
C PHE A 472 -26.11 3.72 7.05
N THR A 473 -26.96 3.76 6.02
CA THR A 473 -28.23 4.52 6.06
C THR A 473 -29.14 4.02 7.18
N ASP A 474 -29.18 2.70 7.39
CA ASP A 474 -30.03 2.07 8.39
C ASP A 474 -29.31 1.95 9.76
N LEU A 475 -27.98 2.03 9.77
CA LEU A 475 -27.17 1.86 10.97
C LEU A 475 -26.87 3.17 11.71
N VAL A 476 -26.76 4.30 11.00
CA VAL A 476 -26.30 5.57 11.58
C VAL A 476 -27.32 6.68 11.35
N THR A 477 -28.04 7.04 12.40
CA THR A 477 -28.95 8.19 12.38
C THR A 477 -28.15 9.48 12.17
N HIS A 478 -28.59 10.36 11.27
CA HIS A 478 -27.85 11.56 10.89
C HIS A 478 -26.41 11.29 10.39
N ARG A 479 -26.23 10.23 9.59
CA ARG A 479 -24.93 9.73 9.07
C ARG A 479 -23.94 10.81 8.63
N ARG A 480 -24.41 11.93 8.12
CA ARG A 480 -23.56 13.04 7.61
C ARG A 480 -22.90 13.88 8.70
N ARG A 481 -22.96 13.48 9.98
CA ARG A 481 -22.28 14.14 11.10
C ARG A 481 -21.22 13.20 11.68
N VAL A 482 -19.98 13.68 11.81
CA VAL A 482 -18.90 12.93 12.48
C VAL A 482 -19.32 12.50 13.90
N LYS A 483 -20.05 13.38 14.63
CA LYS A 483 -20.57 13.07 15.96
C LYS A 483 -21.48 11.83 15.96
N ALA A 484 -22.33 11.67 14.94
CA ALA A 484 -23.22 10.51 14.83
C ALA A 484 -22.44 9.20 14.61
N LEU A 485 -21.36 9.25 13.81
CA LEU A 485 -20.47 8.09 13.65
C LEU A 485 -19.76 7.73 14.96
N LEU A 486 -19.33 8.72 15.74
CA LEU A 486 -18.73 8.51 17.07
C LEU A 486 -19.74 7.99 18.10
N GLU A 487 -21.01 8.42 18.03
CA GLU A 487 -22.11 7.91 18.84
C GLU A 487 -22.41 6.45 18.49
N PHE A 488 -22.55 6.14 17.19
CA PHE A 488 -22.69 4.77 16.70
C PHE A 488 -21.58 3.84 17.21
N ALA A 489 -20.31 4.23 17.08
CA ALA A 489 -19.20 3.40 17.54
C ALA A 489 -19.17 3.20 19.07
N ARG A 490 -19.69 4.15 19.84
CA ARG A 490 -19.82 4.02 21.29
C ARG A 490 -20.98 3.11 21.69
N GLU A 491 -22.08 3.16 20.95
CA GLU A 491 -23.30 2.37 21.20
C GLU A 491 -23.18 0.93 20.68
N HIS A 492 -22.31 0.71 19.68
CA HIS A 492 -22.10 -0.59 19.04
C HIS A 492 -20.62 -1.03 19.07
N PRO A 493 -20.06 -1.31 20.27
CA PRO A 493 -18.68 -1.79 20.39
C PRO A 493 -18.45 -3.16 19.71
N ASP A 494 -19.51 -3.90 19.43
CA ASP A 494 -19.49 -5.14 18.63
C ASP A 494 -19.25 -4.88 17.13
N LYS A 495 -19.48 -3.65 16.64
CA LYS A 495 -19.34 -3.26 15.22
C LYS A 495 -18.14 -2.35 14.98
N ALA A 496 -17.73 -1.56 15.97
CA ALA A 496 -16.61 -0.65 15.85
C ALA A 496 -15.86 -0.48 17.17
N ASP A 497 -14.53 -0.43 17.08
CA ASP A 497 -13.68 -0.07 18.21
C ASP A 497 -13.45 1.45 18.22
N LEU A 498 -13.75 2.10 19.33
CA LEU A 498 -13.54 3.54 19.53
C LEU A 498 -12.50 3.78 20.62
N LEU A 499 -11.40 4.44 20.25
CA LEU A 499 -10.38 4.94 21.16
C LEU A 499 -10.50 6.46 21.28
N HIS A 500 -10.55 6.96 22.51
CA HIS A 500 -10.53 8.39 22.84
C HIS A 500 -9.14 8.78 23.35
N PHE A 501 -8.48 9.72 22.68
CA PHE A 501 -7.27 10.35 23.19
C PHE A 501 -7.68 11.39 24.23
N ASP A 502 -7.23 11.27 25.48
CA ASP A 502 -7.50 12.22 26.56
C ASP A 502 -6.68 13.51 26.39
N GLU A 503 -6.97 14.55 27.18
CA GLU A 503 -6.35 15.87 27.01
C GLU A 503 -4.82 15.84 27.14
N GLY A 504 -4.28 15.00 28.03
CA GLY A 504 -2.83 14.87 28.22
C GLY A 504 -2.10 14.23 27.04
N ARG A 505 -2.81 13.43 26.22
CA ARG A 505 -2.26 12.82 25.00
C ARG A 505 -2.46 13.68 23.76
N ARG A 506 -3.25 14.76 23.82
CA ARG A 506 -3.55 15.60 22.66
C ARG A 506 -2.54 16.73 22.53
N ALA A 507 -1.95 16.84 21.35
CA ALA A 507 -1.23 18.04 20.95
C ALA A 507 -1.91 18.68 19.73
N PRO A 508 -2.22 19.99 19.75
CA PRO A 508 -2.72 20.67 18.56
C PRO A 508 -1.58 20.90 17.56
N TYR A 509 -1.87 20.88 16.27
CA TYR A 509 -0.84 20.98 15.22
C TYR A 509 0.01 22.27 15.25
N ARG A 510 -0.49 23.36 15.84
CA ARG A 510 0.28 24.59 16.07
C ARG A 510 1.53 24.33 16.91
N ASP A 511 1.49 23.32 17.76
CA ASP A 511 2.65 22.73 18.43
C ASP A 511 3.09 21.52 17.61
N LYS A 512 3.91 21.76 16.58
CA LYS A 512 4.29 20.73 15.61
C LYS A 512 5.07 19.59 16.24
N GLU A 513 6.00 19.92 17.14
CA GLU A 513 6.84 18.92 17.81
C GLU A 513 6.00 18.02 18.70
N GLY A 514 5.15 18.60 19.56
CA GLY A 514 4.21 17.85 20.38
C GLY A 514 3.23 17.03 19.54
N PHE A 515 2.73 17.58 18.43
CA PHE A 515 1.84 16.88 17.51
C PHE A 515 2.49 15.65 16.90
N TYR A 516 3.70 15.77 16.36
CA TYR A 516 4.38 14.62 15.75
C TYR A 516 4.89 13.62 16.79
N ALA A 517 5.26 14.06 18.00
CA ALA A 517 5.54 13.16 19.11
C ALA A 517 4.29 12.34 19.49
N MET A 518 3.10 12.98 19.54
CA MET A 518 1.83 12.28 19.71
C MET A 518 1.60 11.27 18.58
N VAL A 519 1.82 11.66 17.32
CA VAL A 519 1.62 10.77 16.16
C VAL A 519 2.52 9.54 16.21
N SER A 520 3.82 9.71 16.48
CA SER A 520 4.74 8.59 16.67
C SER A 520 4.40 7.74 17.90
N GLY A 521 3.81 8.36 18.94
CA GLY A 521 3.30 7.69 20.13
C GLY A 521 2.09 6.78 19.87
N MET A 522 1.39 6.94 18.74
CA MET A 522 0.26 6.07 18.35
C MET A 522 0.69 4.70 17.80
N ARG A 523 2.00 4.42 17.76
CA ARG A 523 2.54 3.13 17.30
C ARG A 523 1.87 1.95 18.00
N GLY A 524 1.30 1.04 17.21
CA GLY A 524 0.58 -0.14 17.70
C GLY A 524 -0.85 0.11 18.20
N GLU A 525 -1.33 1.35 18.25
CA GLU A 525 -2.74 1.67 18.54
C GLU A 525 -3.54 2.00 17.27
N VAL A 526 -2.83 2.39 16.21
CA VAL A 526 -3.38 2.85 14.93
C VAL A 526 -2.86 2.00 13.78
N PHE A 527 -3.74 1.59 12.88
CA PHE A 527 -3.46 0.68 11.78
C PHE A 527 -4.08 1.19 10.48
N GLU A 528 -3.68 0.61 9.36
CA GLU A 528 -4.28 0.90 8.05
C GLU A 528 -5.77 0.55 8.05
N GLY A 529 -6.59 1.43 7.50
CA GLY A 529 -8.06 1.35 7.54
C GLY A 529 -8.69 2.00 8.79
N ASP A 530 -7.90 2.38 9.79
CA ASP A 530 -8.42 3.15 10.92
C ASP A 530 -8.87 4.54 10.48
N VAL A 531 -9.91 5.05 11.13
CA VAL A 531 -10.42 6.41 10.96
C VAL A 531 -9.89 7.26 12.10
N LEU A 532 -9.14 8.30 11.77
CA LEU A 532 -8.72 9.32 12.74
C LEU A 532 -9.66 10.52 12.64
N VAL A 533 -10.06 11.04 13.80
CA VAL A 533 -10.94 12.21 13.90
C VAL A 533 -10.20 13.33 14.60
N ILE A 534 -10.01 14.43 13.89
CA ILE A 534 -9.47 15.67 14.45
C ILE A 534 -10.61 16.63 14.81
N TYR A 535 -10.39 17.40 15.86
CA TYR A 535 -11.34 18.41 16.34
C TYR A 535 -10.61 19.64 16.87
N GLY A 536 -11.23 20.80 16.70
CA GLY A 536 -10.71 22.08 17.16
C GLY A 536 -11.09 23.23 16.24
N LEU A 537 -10.58 24.42 16.56
CA LEU A 537 -10.96 25.68 15.93
C LEU A 537 -10.45 25.77 14.48
N ARG A 538 -11.31 26.24 13.57
CA ARG A 538 -10.93 26.72 12.23
C ARG A 538 -10.72 28.24 12.24
N ASP A 539 -10.35 28.77 11.08
CA ASP A 539 -10.19 30.21 10.85
C ASP A 539 -11.51 31.00 10.99
N ASP A 540 -12.66 30.34 10.88
CA ASP A 540 -14.01 30.90 11.10
C ASP A 540 -14.36 31.09 12.60
N GLY A 541 -13.44 30.73 13.52
CA GLY A 541 -13.66 30.84 14.95
C GLY A 541 -14.60 29.78 15.53
N ARG A 542 -14.93 28.72 14.80
CA ARG A 542 -15.80 27.61 15.24
C ARG A 542 -15.03 26.30 15.35
N ASN A 543 -15.48 25.43 16.24
CA ASN A 543 -14.93 24.08 16.38
C ASN A 543 -15.56 23.13 15.37
N HIS A 544 -14.74 22.46 14.58
CA HIS A 544 -15.20 21.56 13.52
C HIS A 544 -14.50 20.21 13.64
N TYR A 545 -15.25 19.15 13.39
CA TYR A 545 -14.72 17.81 13.19
C TYR A 545 -14.19 17.65 11.77
N HIS A 546 -13.17 16.81 11.63
CA HIS A 546 -12.76 16.28 10.33
C HIS A 546 -12.26 14.84 10.51
N SER A 547 -12.61 13.95 9.60
CA SER A 547 -12.28 12.52 9.65
C SER A 547 -11.56 12.07 8.40
N PHE A 548 -10.65 11.12 8.53
CA PHE A 548 -9.88 10.56 7.44
C PHE A 548 -9.38 9.15 7.77
N TYR A 549 -9.18 8.34 6.74
CA TYR A 549 -8.57 7.03 6.88
C TYR A 549 -7.05 7.15 7.04
N VAL A 550 -6.47 6.28 7.84
CA VAL A 550 -5.06 5.93 7.80
C VAL A 550 -4.86 5.01 6.61
N HIS A 551 -4.21 5.53 5.58
CA HIS A 551 -3.96 4.80 4.35
C HIS A 551 -2.71 3.94 4.43
N THR A 552 -1.63 4.51 4.97
CA THR A 552 -0.35 3.80 5.08
C THR A 552 0.30 4.13 6.41
N THR A 553 0.88 3.09 7.01
CA THR A 553 1.74 3.20 8.19
C THR A 553 3.20 2.97 7.80
N ASP A 554 4.13 3.59 8.52
CA ASP A 554 5.57 3.30 8.40
C ASP A 554 5.79 1.81 8.69
N PRO A 555 6.33 1.03 7.75
CA PRO A 555 6.46 -0.41 7.94
C PRO A 555 7.45 -0.80 9.05
N MET A 556 8.30 0.12 9.51
CA MET A 556 9.22 -0.13 10.63
C MET A 556 8.62 0.15 12.00
N SER A 557 7.89 1.27 12.16
CA SER A 557 7.36 1.70 13.46
C SER A 557 5.85 1.57 13.61
N ASN A 558 5.12 1.29 12.52
CA ASN A 558 3.67 1.36 12.43
C ASN A 558 3.09 2.76 12.77
N THR A 559 3.87 3.82 12.53
CA THR A 559 3.39 5.21 12.66
C THR A 559 2.55 5.58 11.44
N PRO A 560 1.36 6.19 11.57
CA PRO A 560 0.58 6.60 10.40
C PRO A 560 1.31 7.71 9.62
N ILE A 561 1.61 7.48 8.35
CA ILE A 561 2.38 8.40 7.49
C ILE A 561 1.56 8.98 6.34
N LEU A 562 0.52 8.28 5.89
CA LEU A 562 -0.33 8.70 4.79
C LEU A 562 -1.80 8.58 5.16
N LEU A 563 -2.55 9.61 4.81
CA LEU A 563 -3.98 9.74 5.12
C LEU A 563 -4.78 9.83 3.84
N MET A 564 -6.03 9.37 3.89
CA MET A 564 -6.96 9.46 2.79
C MET A 564 -8.26 10.12 3.24
N ALA A 565 -8.61 11.23 2.59
CA ALA A 565 -9.72 12.08 3.02
C ALA A 565 -10.40 12.77 1.84
N ASN A 566 -11.61 13.26 2.09
CA ASN A 566 -12.25 14.25 1.23
C ASN A 566 -12.35 15.60 1.95
N ALA A 567 -11.35 16.46 1.71
CA ALA A 567 -11.27 17.84 2.19
C ALA A 567 -11.05 18.76 0.98
N GLY A 568 -12.13 19.33 0.47
CA GLY A 568 -12.19 20.01 -0.85
C GLY A 568 -12.33 19.04 -2.03
N MET A 569 -11.44 18.07 -2.13
CA MET A 569 -11.51 16.95 -3.07
C MET A 569 -10.98 15.69 -2.39
N ALA A 570 -11.47 14.51 -2.79
CA ALA A 570 -10.89 13.23 -2.37
C ALA A 570 -9.42 13.15 -2.83
N ARG A 571 -8.51 12.90 -1.89
CA ARG A 571 -7.06 12.75 -2.16
C ARG A 571 -6.32 12.03 -1.04
N LEU A 572 -5.14 11.51 -1.39
CA LEU A 572 -4.11 11.09 -0.44
C LEU A 572 -3.32 12.31 0.03
N GLN A 573 -3.10 12.42 1.34
CA GLN A 573 -2.48 13.57 1.99
C GLN A 573 -1.53 13.14 3.10
N VAL A 574 -0.46 13.91 3.27
CA VAL A 574 0.38 13.83 4.48
C VAL A 574 -0.23 14.66 5.60
N TRP A 575 0.23 14.43 6.84
CA TRP A 575 -0.23 15.15 8.03
C TRP A 575 -0.23 16.68 7.88
N HIS A 576 0.87 17.26 7.37
CA HIS A 576 0.94 18.70 7.15
C HIS A 576 -0.18 19.21 6.22
N ASP A 577 -0.55 18.46 5.18
CA ASP A 577 -1.59 18.89 4.24
C ASP A 577 -2.99 18.87 4.86
N VAL A 578 -3.24 17.93 5.76
CA VAL A 578 -4.51 17.83 6.50
C VAL A 578 -4.59 18.92 7.57
N MET A 579 -3.50 19.18 8.29
CA MET A 579 -3.54 20.01 9.50
C MET A 579 -3.28 21.50 9.26
N LYS A 580 -2.57 21.88 8.18
CA LYS A 580 -2.12 23.28 7.97
C LYS A 580 -3.26 24.30 7.87
N SER A 581 -4.44 23.90 7.41
CA SER A 581 -5.61 24.79 7.26
C SER A 581 -6.39 24.99 8.56
N ALA A 582 -6.06 24.26 9.63
CA ALA A 582 -6.69 24.39 10.94
C ALA A 582 -5.72 23.95 12.04
N PRO A 583 -4.61 24.69 12.26
CA PRO A 583 -3.52 24.26 13.12
C PRO A 583 -3.91 24.14 14.61
N ARG A 584 -5.07 24.65 15.01
CA ARG A 584 -5.58 24.52 16.39
C ARG A 584 -6.27 23.19 16.65
N ARG A 585 -6.43 22.34 15.63
CA ARG A 585 -6.98 20.99 15.77
C ARG A 585 -5.95 20.02 16.33
N ALA A 586 -6.44 19.07 17.13
CA ALA A 586 -5.70 17.90 17.59
C ALA A 586 -6.43 16.62 17.14
N ILE A 587 -5.80 15.46 17.29
CA ILE A 587 -6.46 14.16 17.10
C ILE A 587 -7.23 13.84 18.38
N HIS A 588 -8.54 13.61 18.27
CA HIS A 588 -9.39 13.31 19.43
C HIS A 588 -9.78 11.84 19.49
N TYR A 589 -10.01 11.19 18.35
CA TYR A 589 -10.49 9.81 18.34
C TYR A 589 -9.79 8.99 17.26
N ARG A 590 -9.65 7.69 17.54
CA ARG A 590 -9.46 6.64 16.53
C ARG A 590 -10.71 5.77 16.54
N LEU A 591 -11.25 5.50 15.36
CA LEU A 591 -12.35 4.56 15.14
C LEU A 591 -11.85 3.46 14.20
N ARG A 592 -12.20 2.21 14.48
CA ARG A 592 -11.96 1.07 13.60
C ARG A 592 -13.26 0.32 13.40
N PHE A 593 -13.69 0.10 12.16
CA PHE A 593 -14.75 -0.87 11.92
C PHE A 593 -14.21 -2.28 12.18
N ARG A 594 -14.94 -3.08 12.93
CA ARG A 594 -14.46 -4.39 13.34
C ARG A 594 -14.49 -5.38 12.17
N PRO A 595 -13.35 -5.97 11.76
CA PRO A 595 -13.31 -6.88 10.62
C PRO A 595 -14.23 -8.09 10.77
N ASP A 596 -14.35 -8.65 11.97
CA ASP A 596 -15.24 -9.78 12.27
C ASP A 596 -16.73 -9.43 12.13
N TRP A 597 -17.12 -8.19 12.42
CA TRP A 597 -18.48 -7.72 12.15
C TRP A 597 -18.74 -7.61 10.65
N ILE A 598 -17.81 -7.01 9.92
CA ILE A 598 -17.90 -6.84 8.45
C ILE A 598 -18.02 -8.21 7.76
N ASP A 599 -17.19 -9.17 8.16
CA ASP A 599 -17.20 -10.54 7.61
C ASP A 599 -18.57 -11.21 7.80
N LYS A 600 -19.15 -11.10 9.02
CA LYS A 600 -20.50 -11.59 9.29
C LYS A 600 -21.59 -10.95 8.43
N GLN A 601 -21.47 -9.65 8.12
CA GLN A 601 -22.43 -9.00 7.21
C GLN A 601 -22.34 -9.57 5.80
N ARG A 602 -21.11 -9.81 5.32
CA ARG A 602 -20.88 -10.45 4.02
C ARG A 602 -21.46 -11.86 3.97
N GLU A 603 -21.13 -12.71 4.95
CA GLU A 603 -21.65 -14.09 5.03
C GLU A 603 -23.18 -14.10 5.01
N ALA A 604 -23.82 -13.24 5.80
CA ALA A 604 -25.29 -13.14 5.84
C ALA A 604 -25.87 -12.74 4.47
N PHE A 605 -25.25 -11.78 3.79
CA PHE A 605 -25.68 -11.34 2.46
C PHE A 605 -25.47 -12.41 1.38
N GLU A 606 -24.41 -13.20 1.46
CA GLU A 606 -24.15 -14.32 0.54
C GLU A 606 -25.20 -15.43 0.70
N VAL A 607 -25.60 -15.73 1.94
CA VAL A 607 -26.70 -16.66 2.22
C VAL A 607 -28.03 -16.15 1.65
N GLU A 608 -28.40 -14.89 1.93
CA GLU A 608 -29.62 -14.28 1.39
C GLU A 608 -29.65 -14.32 -0.15
N ARG A 609 -28.52 -14.00 -0.78
CA ARG A 609 -28.38 -14.02 -2.24
C ARG A 609 -28.44 -15.44 -2.80
N ALA A 610 -27.97 -16.45 -2.07
CA ALA A 610 -28.07 -17.84 -2.46
C ALA A 610 -29.51 -18.35 -2.36
N GLU A 611 -30.27 -17.92 -1.34
CA GLU A 611 -31.69 -18.28 -1.16
C GLU A 611 -32.62 -17.61 -2.20
N ALA A 612 -32.25 -16.41 -2.67
CA ALA A 612 -33.01 -15.69 -3.69
C ALA A 612 -32.83 -16.23 -5.12
N ARG A 613 -31.84 -17.09 -5.35
CA ARG A 613 -31.51 -17.72 -6.66
C ARG A 613 -32.14 -19.09 -6.79
#